data_AF-A0A9W4XUP9-F1
#
_entry.id   AF-A0A9W4XUP9-F1
#
_cell.length_a   1.000
_cell.length_b   1.000
_cell.length_c   1.000
_cell.angle_alpha   90.00
_cell.angle_beta   90.00
_cell.angle_gamma   90.00
#
_symmetry.space_group_name_H-M   'P 1'
#
loop_
_entity.id
_entity.type
_entity.pdbx_description
1 polymer ?
#
loop_
_entity_poly.entity_id
_entity_poly.type
_entity_poly.pdbx_seq_one_letter_code
_entity_poly.pdbx_strand_id
1 'polypeptide(L)'
;MGIPKLPSEIFNKIIYQLVVDLGMCGAWKLRLVSRSFKAEIRYCLFAQQPCANLNVECESHGGDFTRCAEILEKNIVEYLGYLSKNSRDAAPDLPRYISDMSSYIIRELDIVSKEEELDVVDTMCKGMVRVMGADRVVRTLFSELQDDSSKFEEYRSSRSLEVRGLSEAHIKAAAAICMNAKHLVSRLIKQGTMLSSTGVLRPLRFAIHLADLKMVKMIAPRVTRSAIGRNEKTDSNGVLSDIDDAVTFAIQEGSFVILDYLVNVRIEERDNIRYSQFDKWLYRAIRRKRPTMLKTFLRLHHLVEEYRGSIGGSGEVIFRKMCMDGDVDNLSTLVRLQMKDPKARLPWSSAVLDAVKSRNPEILKWVLDSGFHPDGQRRYTRVMDSSNFRPLGWAIHKEEGYVPDSVDRIILRLLLSYGANDFGRNMKQSEYRFFSEVAISMGFRNIPTWEVYSDYNIKSRWPMRSTLSD
;
A
#
# COMPACT_ATOMS: atom_id res chain seq x y z
N MET A 1 19.58 13.45 52.27
CA MET A 1 18.24 13.71 52.83
C MET A 1 17.27 12.74 52.20
N GLY A 2 16.74 11.79 52.97
CA GLY A 2 15.75 10.84 52.45
C GLY A 2 14.44 11.58 52.24
N ILE A 3 13.93 11.57 51.00
CA ILE A 3 12.56 12.04 50.73
C ILE A 3 11.63 11.18 51.58
N PRO A 4 10.80 11.76 52.47
CA PRO A 4 9.83 10.98 53.23
C PRO A 4 8.98 10.18 52.24
N LYS A 5 8.79 8.88 52.52
CA LYS A 5 7.96 7.99 51.69
C LYS A 5 6.53 8.53 51.71
N LEU A 6 6.17 9.31 50.70
CA LEU A 6 4.79 9.69 50.45
C LEU A 6 3.96 8.40 50.29
N PRO A 7 2.78 8.31 50.92
CA PRO A 7 1.82 7.24 50.64
C PRO A 7 1.54 7.16 49.14
N SER A 8 1.38 5.94 48.62
CA SER A 8 1.13 5.65 47.21
C SER A 8 -0.06 6.43 46.65
N GLU A 9 -1.07 6.64 47.48
CA GLU A 9 -2.31 7.31 47.14
C GLU A 9 -2.09 8.81 46.92
N ILE A 10 -1.28 9.43 47.78
CA ILE A 10 -0.93 10.85 47.64
C ILE A 10 -0.05 11.05 46.42
N PHE A 11 0.91 10.15 46.20
CA PHE A 11 1.76 10.19 45.01
C PHE A 11 0.93 10.04 43.73
N ASN A 12 0.04 9.05 43.63
CA ASN A 12 -0.87 8.88 42.48
C ASN A 12 -1.71 10.14 42.23
N LYS A 13 -2.29 10.76 43.27
CA LYS A 13 -3.07 12.00 43.12
C LYS A 13 -2.25 13.17 42.58
N ILE A 14 -1.00 13.32 43.04
CA ILE A 14 -0.08 14.34 42.52
C ILE A 14 0.21 14.09 41.04
N ILE A 15 0.51 12.84 40.66
CA ILE A 15 0.78 12.50 39.27
C ILE A 15 -0.45 12.68 38.39
N TYR A 16 -1.63 12.28 38.87
CA TYR A 16 -2.89 12.48 38.16
C TYR A 16 -3.15 13.95 37.88
N GLN A 17 -3.04 14.82 38.90
CA GLN A 17 -3.23 16.26 38.72
C GLN A 17 -2.19 16.84 37.75
N LEU A 18 -0.92 16.43 37.89
CA LEU A 18 0.14 16.83 36.98
C LEU A 18 -0.12 16.41 35.52
N VAL A 19 -0.68 15.23 35.31
CA VAL A 19 -1.06 14.75 33.97
C VAL A 19 -2.24 15.57 33.41
N VAL A 20 -3.23 15.90 34.24
CA VAL A 20 -4.37 16.76 33.86
C VAL A 20 -3.89 18.17 33.49
N ASP A 21 -2.97 18.74 34.26
CA ASP A 21 -2.50 20.12 34.06
C ASP A 21 -1.56 20.26 32.84
N LEU A 22 -0.69 19.27 32.60
CA LEU A 22 0.31 19.31 31.54
C LEU A 22 -0.14 18.68 30.23
N GLY A 23 -1.20 17.90 30.27
CA GLY A 23 -1.65 17.07 29.16
C GLY A 23 -0.71 15.91 28.80
N MET A 24 -1.09 15.12 27.80
CA MET A 24 -0.36 13.91 27.38
C MET A 24 1.07 14.23 26.95
N CYS A 25 1.24 15.20 26.05
CA CYS A 25 2.55 15.51 25.49
C CYS A 25 3.52 16.09 26.55
N GLY A 26 3.01 16.91 27.48
CA GLY A 26 3.79 17.48 28.60
C GLY A 26 4.18 16.41 29.62
N ALA A 27 3.19 15.66 30.11
CA ALA A 27 3.42 14.58 31.07
C ALA A 27 4.34 13.49 30.51
N TRP A 28 4.18 13.13 29.23
CA TRP A 28 5.02 12.12 28.59
C TRP A 28 6.50 12.47 28.68
N LYS A 29 6.89 13.75 28.55
CA LYS A 29 8.32 14.17 28.67
C LYS A 29 8.88 13.93 30.07
N LEU A 30 8.06 14.10 31.11
CA LEU A 30 8.47 13.95 32.51
C LEU A 30 8.69 12.50 32.95
N ARG A 31 8.31 11.52 32.12
CA ARG A 31 8.55 10.09 32.39
C ARG A 31 10.05 9.71 32.50
N LEU A 32 10.96 10.61 32.13
CA LEU A 32 12.40 10.35 32.16
C LEU A 32 13.02 10.55 33.55
N VAL A 33 12.28 11.09 34.52
CA VAL A 33 12.79 11.43 35.86
C VAL A 33 13.14 10.20 36.69
N SER A 34 12.26 9.19 36.74
CA SER A 34 12.53 7.93 37.45
C SER A 34 11.64 6.78 36.95
N ARG A 35 11.98 5.53 37.31
CA ARG A 35 11.18 4.35 36.92
C ARG A 35 9.76 4.38 37.51
N SER A 36 9.61 4.76 38.77
CA SER A 36 8.30 4.86 39.43
C SER A 36 7.46 5.98 38.82
N PHE A 37 8.08 7.15 38.56
CA PHE A 37 7.40 8.28 37.92
C PHE A 37 6.92 7.92 36.50
N LYS A 38 7.75 7.18 35.74
CA LYS A 38 7.39 6.66 34.43
C LYS A 38 6.17 5.74 34.48
N ALA A 39 6.16 4.79 35.42
CA ALA A 39 5.07 3.84 35.56
C ALA A 39 3.76 4.56 35.92
N GLU A 40 3.82 5.51 36.85
CA GLU A 40 2.66 6.26 37.30
C GLU A 40 2.10 7.17 36.20
N ILE A 41 2.96 7.89 35.48
CA ILE A 41 2.53 8.71 34.33
C ILE A 41 1.86 7.84 33.26
N ARG A 42 2.43 6.67 32.92
CA ARG A 42 1.81 5.76 31.95
C ARG A 42 0.43 5.30 32.42
N TYR A 43 0.32 4.90 33.67
CA TYR A 43 -0.95 4.47 34.24
C TYR A 43 -1.99 5.60 34.24
N CYS A 44 -1.62 6.80 34.69
CA CYS A 44 -2.51 7.95 34.67
C CYS A 44 -2.94 8.31 33.25
N LEU A 45 -2.02 8.33 32.29
CA LEU A 45 -2.31 8.66 30.88
C LEU A 45 -3.23 7.65 30.20
N PHE A 46 -2.95 6.35 30.35
CA PHE A 46 -3.63 5.32 29.56
C PHE A 46 -4.77 4.62 30.30
N ALA A 47 -4.76 4.59 31.62
CA ALA A 47 -5.81 3.95 32.42
C ALA A 47 -6.79 4.94 33.05
N GLN A 48 -6.35 6.19 33.31
CA GLN A 48 -7.13 7.14 34.09
C GLN A 48 -7.64 8.38 33.33
N GLN A 49 -7.04 8.76 32.20
CA GLN A 49 -7.53 9.91 31.44
C GLN A 49 -8.85 9.59 30.71
N PRO A 50 -9.86 10.48 30.76
CA PRO A 50 -11.05 10.40 29.92
C PRO A 50 -10.70 10.45 28.43
N CYS A 51 -11.46 9.74 27.59
CA CYS A 51 -11.25 9.76 26.13
C CYS A 51 -11.41 11.17 25.53
N ALA A 52 -12.31 11.98 26.09
CA ALA A 52 -12.53 13.36 25.67
C ALA A 52 -11.26 14.22 25.77
N ASN A 53 -10.49 14.08 26.85
CA ASN A 53 -9.26 14.84 27.06
C ASN A 53 -8.18 14.46 26.04
N LEU A 54 -8.10 13.18 25.68
CA LEU A 54 -7.19 12.69 24.65
C LEU A 54 -7.57 13.19 23.25
N ASN A 55 -8.87 13.35 22.98
CA ASN A 55 -9.37 13.84 21.70
C ASN A 55 -9.12 15.35 21.52
N VAL A 56 -9.41 16.16 22.55
CA VAL A 56 -9.24 17.63 22.52
C VAL A 56 -7.78 18.04 22.34
N GLU A 57 -6.84 17.33 22.99
CA GLU A 57 -5.40 17.59 22.81
C GLU A 57 -4.90 17.25 21.42
N CYS A 58 -5.53 16.29 20.74
CA CYS A 58 -5.20 16.01 19.36
C CYS A 58 -5.62 17.20 18.49
N GLU A 59 -6.87 17.67 18.54
CA GLU A 59 -7.42 18.64 17.59
C GLU A 59 -6.90 20.10 17.73
N SER A 60 -6.39 20.49 18.91
CA SER A 60 -6.32 21.93 19.26
C SER A 60 -5.04 22.69 18.85
N HIS A 61 -3.91 22.04 18.54
CA HIS A 61 -2.61 22.75 18.40
C HIS A 61 -1.84 22.39 17.13
N GLY A 62 -1.63 23.39 16.26
CA GLY A 62 -1.04 23.34 14.91
C GLY A 62 0.43 22.90 14.79
N GLY A 63 0.80 21.78 15.43
CA GLY A 63 2.10 21.12 15.35
C GLY A 63 2.27 20.00 16.39
N ASP A 64 1.60 20.09 17.54
CA ASP A 64 1.64 19.06 18.60
C ASP A 64 0.60 17.93 18.39
N PHE A 65 -0.38 18.11 17.48
CA PHE A 65 -1.30 17.05 17.01
C PHE A 65 -0.54 15.75 16.70
N THR A 66 0.53 15.86 15.92
CA THR A 66 1.30 14.71 15.46
C THR A 66 1.97 13.96 16.61
N ARG A 67 2.40 14.66 17.66
CA ARG A 67 3.13 14.04 18.78
C ARG A 67 2.23 13.27 19.72
N CYS A 68 1.08 13.82 20.10
CA CYS A 68 0.15 13.14 21.00
C CYS A 68 -0.48 11.92 20.30
N ALA A 69 -0.85 12.05 19.01
CA ALA A 69 -1.26 10.94 18.18
C ALA A 69 -0.17 9.86 18.08
N GLU A 70 1.10 10.24 17.84
CA GLU A 70 2.22 9.29 17.82
C GLU A 70 2.43 8.56 19.16
N ILE A 71 2.29 9.27 20.29
CA ILE A 71 2.42 8.66 21.63
C ILE A 71 1.34 7.61 21.79
N LEU A 72 0.10 7.96 21.46
CA LEU A 72 -1.02 7.05 21.59
C LEU A 72 -0.90 5.86 20.64
N GLU A 73 -0.58 6.09 19.36
CA GLU A 73 -0.35 5.02 18.37
C GLU A 73 0.73 4.02 18.82
N LYS A 74 1.82 4.52 19.41
CA LYS A 74 2.92 3.66 19.91
C LYS A 74 2.54 2.86 21.15
N ASN A 75 1.52 3.28 21.90
CA ASN A 75 1.09 2.64 23.15
C ASN A 75 -0.37 2.16 23.09
N ILE A 76 -0.94 2.04 21.89
CA ILE A 76 -2.38 1.80 21.71
C ILE A 76 -2.82 0.44 22.27
N VAL A 77 -1.93 -0.55 22.28
CA VAL A 77 -2.18 -1.88 22.88
C VAL A 77 -2.40 -1.77 24.39
N GLU A 78 -1.54 -1.01 25.08
CA GLU A 78 -1.65 -0.77 26.53
C GLU A 78 -2.93 -0.01 26.84
N TYR A 79 -3.23 1.02 26.04
CA TYR A 79 -4.46 1.80 26.16
C TYR A 79 -5.72 0.92 26.00
N LEU A 80 -5.77 0.11 24.95
CA LEU A 80 -6.87 -0.85 24.73
C LEU A 80 -7.01 -1.86 25.87
N GLY A 81 -5.90 -2.35 26.43
CA GLY A 81 -5.92 -3.29 27.55
C GLY A 81 -6.48 -2.70 28.85
N TYR A 82 -6.37 -1.39 29.03
CA TYR A 82 -7.06 -0.69 30.12
C TYR A 82 -8.54 -0.48 29.80
N LEU A 83 -8.86 -0.03 28.58
CA LEU A 83 -10.24 0.19 28.15
C LEU A 83 -11.09 -1.09 28.11
N SER A 84 -10.50 -2.24 27.80
CA SER A 84 -11.22 -3.52 27.76
C SER A 84 -11.65 -4.00 29.16
N LYS A 85 -10.96 -3.55 30.21
CA LYS A 85 -11.32 -3.84 31.62
C LYS A 85 -12.27 -2.79 32.19
N ASN A 86 -12.05 -1.53 31.81
CA ASN A 86 -12.81 -0.38 32.25
C ASN A 86 -13.20 0.43 31.02
N SER A 87 -14.31 0.05 30.39
CA SER A 87 -14.92 0.81 29.29
C SER A 87 -15.51 2.10 29.85
N ARG A 88 -14.66 3.11 30.04
CA ARG A 88 -15.05 4.49 30.36
C ARG A 88 -15.72 5.13 29.14
N ASP A 89 -15.74 6.45 29.04
CA ASP A 89 -16.35 7.28 27.97
C ASP A 89 -15.83 7.04 26.52
N ALA A 90 -15.23 5.88 26.22
CA ALA A 90 -14.83 5.44 24.89
C ALA A 90 -16.02 4.86 24.11
N ALA A 91 -15.95 4.88 22.77
CA ALA A 91 -16.86 4.11 21.92
C ALA A 91 -16.86 2.63 22.37
N PRO A 92 -18.01 2.05 22.78
CA PRO A 92 -18.03 0.81 23.54
C PRO A 92 -17.69 -0.43 22.70
N ASP A 93 -17.84 -0.35 21.38
CA ASP A 93 -17.84 -1.53 20.53
C ASP A 93 -16.49 -2.27 20.52
N LEU A 94 -15.37 -1.57 20.30
CA LEU A 94 -14.06 -2.21 20.19
C LEU A 94 -13.56 -2.82 21.51
N PRO A 95 -13.58 -2.11 22.66
CA PRO A 95 -13.26 -2.70 23.96
C PRO A 95 -14.16 -3.89 24.30
N ARG A 96 -15.46 -3.82 23.97
CA ARG A 96 -16.40 -4.91 24.16
C ARG A 96 -16.01 -6.15 23.36
N TYR A 97 -15.65 -6.00 22.08
CA TYR A 97 -15.20 -7.16 21.29
C TYR A 97 -13.93 -7.81 21.85
N ILE A 98 -12.97 -7.01 22.33
CA ILE A 98 -11.77 -7.55 22.99
C ILE A 98 -12.16 -8.33 24.25
N SER A 99 -13.10 -7.83 25.05
CA SER A 99 -13.61 -8.52 26.23
C SER A 99 -14.32 -9.83 25.87
N ASP A 100 -15.19 -9.82 24.85
CA ASP A 100 -15.90 -11.01 24.37
C ASP A 100 -14.93 -12.07 23.82
N MET A 101 -13.92 -11.65 23.04
CA MET A 101 -12.84 -12.52 22.54
C MET A 101 -12.04 -13.15 23.69
N SER A 102 -11.68 -12.35 24.69
CA SER A 102 -10.88 -12.79 25.84
C SER A 102 -11.68 -13.77 26.70
N SER A 103 -12.92 -13.43 27.03
CA SER A 103 -13.84 -14.27 27.82
C SER A 103 -14.08 -15.63 27.15
N TYR A 104 -14.23 -15.65 25.82
CA TYR A 104 -14.32 -16.89 25.07
C TYR A 104 -13.08 -17.76 25.24
N ILE A 105 -11.87 -17.20 25.07
CA ILE A 105 -10.63 -17.97 25.19
C ILE A 105 -10.38 -18.46 26.61
N ILE A 106 -10.59 -17.61 27.61
CA ILE A 106 -10.43 -17.98 29.02
C ILE A 106 -11.30 -19.19 29.35
N ARG A 107 -12.56 -19.17 28.90
CA ARG A 107 -13.49 -20.28 29.11
C ARG A 107 -13.09 -21.54 28.33
N GLU A 108 -12.72 -21.42 27.06
CA GLU A 108 -12.45 -22.60 26.22
C GLU A 108 -11.10 -23.26 26.50
N LEU A 109 -10.14 -22.52 27.05
CA LEU A 109 -8.83 -23.03 27.44
C LEU A 109 -8.74 -23.33 28.94
N ASP A 110 -9.83 -23.17 29.69
CA ASP A 110 -9.92 -23.37 31.14
C ASP A 110 -8.83 -22.59 31.91
N ILE A 111 -8.65 -21.33 31.54
CA ILE A 111 -7.66 -20.44 32.17
C ILE A 111 -8.22 -19.98 33.51
N VAL A 112 -7.50 -20.28 34.58
CA VAL A 112 -7.90 -19.94 35.96
C VAL A 112 -6.98 -18.87 36.57
N SER A 113 -5.74 -18.73 36.06
CA SER A 113 -4.78 -17.76 36.57
C SER A 113 -5.10 -16.36 36.08
N LYS A 114 -5.19 -15.40 37.02
CA LYS A 114 -5.33 -13.96 36.68
C LYS A 114 -4.18 -13.46 35.80
N GLU A 115 -2.98 -13.99 35.96
CA GLU A 115 -1.84 -13.59 35.12
C GLU A 115 -2.03 -14.04 33.67
N GLU A 116 -2.51 -15.27 33.47
CA GLU A 116 -2.81 -15.79 32.13
C GLU A 116 -4.02 -15.07 31.51
N GLU A 117 -5.04 -14.71 32.30
CA GLU A 117 -6.15 -13.87 31.83
C GLU A 117 -5.66 -12.52 31.28
N LEU A 118 -4.69 -11.89 31.98
CA LEU A 118 -4.08 -10.64 31.53
C LEU A 118 -3.31 -10.81 30.21
N ASP A 119 -2.59 -11.92 30.07
CA ASP A 119 -1.86 -12.26 28.85
C ASP A 119 -2.80 -12.53 27.66
N VAL A 120 -3.96 -13.14 27.91
CA VAL A 120 -5.00 -13.31 26.89
C VAL A 120 -5.48 -11.95 26.39
N VAL A 121 -5.85 -11.04 27.30
CA VAL A 121 -6.34 -9.70 26.94
C VAL A 121 -5.28 -8.93 26.15
N ASP A 122 -4.03 -8.93 26.60
CA ASP A 122 -2.92 -8.28 25.89
C ASP A 122 -2.72 -8.88 24.49
N THR A 123 -2.82 -10.21 24.35
CA THR A 123 -2.74 -10.90 23.06
C THR A 123 -3.88 -10.49 22.12
N MET A 124 -5.11 -10.33 22.63
CA MET A 124 -6.25 -9.84 21.86
C MET A 124 -6.04 -8.40 21.39
N CYS A 125 -5.59 -7.52 22.28
CA CYS A 125 -5.28 -6.13 21.94
C CYS A 125 -4.21 -6.05 20.84
N LYS A 126 -3.12 -6.81 20.97
CA LYS A 126 -2.05 -6.89 19.95
C LYS A 126 -2.58 -7.41 18.61
N GLY A 127 -3.40 -8.46 18.64
CA GLY A 127 -4.02 -9.03 17.44
C GLY A 127 -4.91 -8.02 16.72
N MET A 128 -5.78 -7.33 17.46
CA MET A 128 -6.66 -6.30 16.93
C MET A 128 -5.89 -5.13 16.30
N VAL A 129 -4.90 -4.60 17.02
CA VAL A 129 -4.04 -3.51 16.53
C VAL A 129 -3.29 -3.92 15.27
N ARG A 130 -2.82 -5.17 15.20
CA ARG A 130 -2.11 -5.68 14.02
C ARG A 130 -3.02 -5.79 12.80
N VAL A 131 -4.28 -6.19 12.96
CA VAL A 131 -5.24 -6.35 11.85
C VAL A 131 -5.83 -5.02 11.38
N MET A 132 -6.10 -4.12 12.32
CA MET A 132 -6.72 -2.82 12.02
C MET A 132 -5.69 -1.76 11.65
N GLY A 133 -4.49 -1.82 12.24
CA GLY A 133 -3.49 -0.76 12.26
C GLY A 133 -3.74 0.22 13.41
N ALA A 134 -2.67 0.69 14.06
CA ALA A 134 -2.73 1.57 15.23
C ALA A 134 -3.53 2.87 14.97
N ASP A 135 -3.23 3.58 13.88
CA ASP A 135 -3.98 4.79 13.45
C ASP A 135 -5.50 4.52 13.34
N ARG A 136 -5.89 3.39 12.76
CA ARG A 136 -7.33 3.06 12.63
C ARG A 136 -7.98 2.70 13.93
N VAL A 137 -7.27 2.03 14.83
CA VAL A 137 -7.76 1.75 16.19
C VAL A 137 -8.01 3.07 16.92
N VAL A 138 -7.03 3.98 16.89
CA VAL A 138 -7.17 5.34 17.46
C VAL A 138 -8.42 6.01 16.89
N ARG A 139 -8.55 6.11 15.57
CA ARG A 139 -9.73 6.72 14.94
C ARG A 139 -11.04 6.05 15.34
N THR A 140 -11.07 4.73 15.46
CA THR A 140 -12.29 3.98 15.83
C THR A 140 -12.70 4.27 17.28
N LEU A 141 -11.74 4.43 18.19
CA LEU A 141 -12.03 4.73 19.60
C LEU A 141 -12.61 6.15 19.78
N PHE A 142 -12.22 7.10 18.93
CA PHE A 142 -12.62 8.50 19.03
C PHE A 142 -13.67 8.94 18.00
N SER A 143 -14.07 8.09 17.05
CA SER A 143 -15.00 8.47 15.97
C SER A 143 -16.43 8.79 16.42
N GLU A 144 -16.87 8.28 17.56
CA GLU A 144 -18.20 8.57 18.12
C GLU A 144 -18.24 9.90 18.89
N LEU A 145 -17.09 10.51 19.19
CA LEU A 145 -17.01 11.83 19.84
C LEU A 145 -17.09 12.99 18.83
N GLN A 146 -17.09 12.70 17.52
CA GLN A 146 -17.12 13.68 16.44
C GLN A 146 -18.51 13.71 15.78
N ASP A 147 -19.46 14.39 16.42
CA ASP A 147 -20.83 14.50 15.89
C ASP A 147 -21.06 15.75 15.01
N ASP A 148 -20.09 16.67 14.83
CA ASP A 148 -20.42 18.01 14.32
C ASP A 148 -19.53 18.64 13.24
N SER A 149 -18.63 17.90 12.57
CA SER A 149 -17.86 18.49 11.44
C SER A 149 -18.15 17.83 10.09
N SER A 150 -18.90 18.55 9.26
CA SER A 150 -19.20 18.29 7.85
C SER A 150 -17.98 18.24 6.92
N LYS A 151 -16.75 18.36 7.46
CA LYS A 151 -15.49 18.31 6.69
C LYS A 151 -14.88 16.92 6.55
N PHE A 152 -15.45 15.89 7.20
CA PHE A 152 -14.92 14.52 7.17
C PHE A 152 -15.75 13.50 6.35
N GLU A 153 -16.84 13.92 5.71
CA GLU A 153 -17.73 13.01 4.96
C GLU A 153 -17.07 12.32 3.76
N GLU A 154 -16.11 12.98 3.10
CA GLU A 154 -15.41 12.38 1.95
C GLU A 154 -14.51 11.19 2.36
N TYR A 155 -14.12 11.12 3.65
CA TYR A 155 -13.36 10.00 4.21
C TYR A 155 -14.21 8.93 4.91
N ARG A 156 -15.41 9.27 5.43
CA ARG A 156 -16.37 8.29 5.98
C ARG A 156 -16.86 7.32 4.90
N SER A 157 -17.00 7.79 3.66
CA SER A 157 -17.59 7.05 2.55
C SER A 157 -16.75 5.88 2.00
N SER A 158 -15.46 5.77 2.35
CA SER A 158 -14.60 4.70 1.80
C SER A 158 -14.29 3.55 2.75
N ARG A 159 -14.33 3.72 4.08
CA ARG A 159 -13.89 2.71 5.05
C ARG A 159 -14.40 2.97 6.49
N SER A 160 -15.68 3.27 6.70
CA SER A 160 -16.24 3.00 8.04
C SER A 160 -16.05 1.51 8.30
N LEU A 161 -15.26 1.16 9.32
CA LEU A 161 -15.26 -0.22 9.78
C LEU A 161 -16.71 -0.49 10.20
N GLU A 162 -17.36 -1.45 9.55
CA GLU A 162 -18.55 -2.11 10.10
C GLU A 162 -18.12 -2.91 11.34
N VAL A 163 -17.77 -2.18 12.40
CA VAL A 163 -17.58 -2.72 13.74
C VAL A 163 -18.95 -3.09 14.31
N ARG A 164 -20.03 -2.47 13.82
CA ARG A 164 -21.41 -2.81 14.20
C ARG A 164 -21.89 -4.08 13.47
N GLY A 165 -22.42 -5.03 14.24
CA GLY A 165 -23.06 -6.24 13.70
C GLY A 165 -22.14 -7.44 13.47
N LEU A 166 -20.98 -7.50 14.14
CA LEU A 166 -20.12 -8.69 14.08
C LEU A 166 -20.83 -9.89 14.72
N SER A 167 -20.87 -11.01 14.00
CA SER A 167 -21.49 -12.22 14.54
C SER A 167 -20.62 -12.80 15.68
N GLU A 168 -21.25 -13.43 16.66
CA GLU A 168 -20.56 -14.14 17.75
C GLU A 168 -19.54 -15.17 17.20
N ALA A 169 -19.85 -15.79 16.06
CA ALA A 169 -18.96 -16.71 15.38
C ALA A 169 -17.66 -16.06 14.89
N HIS A 170 -17.72 -14.83 14.36
CA HIS A 170 -16.54 -14.09 13.93
C HIS A 170 -15.66 -13.71 15.11
N ILE A 171 -16.26 -13.30 16.23
CA ILE A 171 -15.55 -12.96 17.47
C ILE A 171 -14.78 -14.19 17.98
N LYS A 172 -15.47 -15.34 18.11
CA LYS A 172 -14.85 -16.61 18.54
C LYS A 172 -13.71 -17.04 17.61
N ALA A 173 -13.92 -16.91 16.30
CA ALA A 173 -12.93 -17.24 15.28
C ALA A 173 -11.70 -16.35 15.37
N ALA A 174 -11.88 -15.03 15.44
CA ALA A 174 -10.79 -14.08 15.58
C ALA A 174 -9.99 -14.34 16.88
N ALA A 175 -10.68 -14.58 17.99
CA ALA A 175 -10.05 -14.90 19.27
C ALA A 175 -9.18 -16.18 19.19
N ALA A 176 -9.72 -17.26 18.63
CA ALA A 176 -8.99 -18.51 18.45
C ALA A 176 -7.74 -18.34 17.55
N ILE A 177 -7.84 -17.49 16.52
CA ILE A 177 -6.73 -17.19 15.62
C ILE A 177 -5.67 -16.32 16.30
N CYS A 178 -6.07 -15.28 17.06
CA CYS A 178 -5.16 -14.45 17.85
C CYS A 178 -4.28 -15.28 18.80
N MET A 179 -4.89 -16.24 19.49
CA MET A 179 -4.20 -17.13 20.43
C MET A 179 -3.44 -18.27 19.75
N ASN A 180 -3.46 -18.35 18.42
CA ASN A 180 -2.91 -19.48 17.67
C ASN A 180 -3.47 -20.85 18.13
N ALA A 181 -4.73 -20.87 18.61
CA ALA A 181 -5.38 -22.05 19.15
C ALA A 181 -5.98 -22.92 18.04
N LYS A 182 -5.12 -23.62 17.30
CA LYS A 182 -5.49 -24.42 16.10
C LYS A 182 -6.61 -25.42 16.34
N HIS A 183 -6.65 -26.04 17.51
CA HIS A 183 -7.71 -27.01 17.85
C HIS A 183 -9.08 -26.31 17.94
N LEU A 184 -9.16 -25.11 18.52
CA LEU A 184 -10.39 -24.30 18.56
C LEU A 184 -10.79 -23.86 17.15
N VAL A 185 -9.84 -23.38 16.34
CA VAL A 185 -10.09 -23.01 14.93
C VAL A 185 -10.65 -24.20 14.16
N SER A 186 -10.05 -25.39 14.29
CA SER A 186 -10.53 -26.60 13.64
C SER A 186 -11.95 -26.98 14.09
N ARG A 187 -12.27 -26.81 15.38
CA ARG A 187 -13.61 -27.09 15.92
C ARG A 187 -14.64 -26.11 15.38
N LEU A 188 -14.33 -24.82 15.35
CA LEU A 188 -15.20 -23.77 14.81
C LEU A 188 -15.46 -23.98 13.30
N ILE A 189 -14.42 -24.36 12.53
CA ILE A 189 -14.58 -24.72 11.12
C ILE A 189 -15.56 -25.90 10.94
N LYS A 190 -15.46 -26.95 11.77
CA LYS A 190 -16.36 -28.11 11.69
C LYS A 190 -17.81 -27.75 12.02
N GLN A 191 -18.03 -26.76 12.87
CA GLN A 191 -19.36 -26.25 13.24
C GLN A 191 -19.97 -25.34 12.15
N GLY A 192 -19.23 -25.00 11.08
CA GLY A 192 -19.72 -24.14 10.01
C GLY A 192 -19.82 -22.65 10.39
N THR A 193 -19.34 -22.26 11.56
CA THR A 193 -19.49 -20.91 12.11
C THR A 193 -18.61 -19.86 11.41
N MET A 194 -17.55 -20.29 10.69
CA MET A 194 -16.57 -19.38 10.06
C MET A 194 -16.93 -18.88 8.64
N LEU A 195 -18.12 -19.15 8.12
CA LEU A 195 -18.42 -19.02 6.67
C LEU A 195 -19.11 -17.70 6.24
N SER A 196 -19.31 -16.73 7.15
CA SER A 196 -19.91 -15.43 6.79
C SER A 196 -18.86 -14.37 6.44
N SER A 197 -19.15 -13.56 5.43
CA SER A 197 -18.18 -12.77 4.65
C SER A 197 -18.25 -11.25 4.89
N THR A 198 -18.76 -10.77 6.02
CA THR A 198 -18.84 -9.32 6.31
C THR A 198 -18.10 -8.94 7.59
N GLY A 199 -17.60 -7.70 7.64
CA GLY A 199 -16.93 -7.14 8.80
C GLY A 199 -15.39 -7.24 8.84
N VAL A 200 -14.84 -6.72 9.93
CA VAL A 200 -13.39 -6.49 10.12
C VAL A 200 -12.69 -7.73 10.68
N LEU A 201 -13.42 -8.56 11.41
CA LEU A 201 -12.95 -9.80 12.03
C LEU A 201 -13.03 -11.02 11.11
N ARG A 202 -12.87 -10.84 9.78
CA ARG A 202 -12.88 -11.98 8.86
C ARG A 202 -11.74 -12.96 9.23
N PRO A 203 -12.03 -14.23 9.53
CA PRO A 203 -11.04 -15.17 10.05
C PRO A 203 -9.81 -15.32 9.14
N LEU A 204 -10.03 -15.44 7.83
CA LEU A 204 -8.96 -15.56 6.84
C LEU A 204 -8.07 -14.31 6.80
N ARG A 205 -8.69 -13.11 6.83
CA ARG A 205 -7.95 -11.84 6.91
C ARG A 205 -7.11 -11.76 8.19
N PHE A 206 -7.68 -12.15 9.33
CA PHE A 206 -6.96 -12.19 10.61
C PHE A 206 -5.71 -13.07 10.54
N ALA A 207 -5.84 -14.28 10.00
CA ALA A 207 -4.70 -15.21 9.83
C ALA A 207 -3.60 -14.63 8.93
N ILE A 208 -3.96 -13.88 7.88
CA ILE A 208 -3.01 -13.24 6.96
C ILE A 208 -2.23 -12.13 7.64
N HIS A 209 -2.90 -11.24 8.38
CA HIS A 209 -2.27 -10.15 9.14
C HIS A 209 -1.32 -10.67 10.22
N LEU A 210 -1.69 -11.78 10.87
CA LEU A 210 -0.82 -12.46 11.83
C LEU A 210 0.33 -13.23 11.16
N ALA A 211 0.36 -13.30 9.83
CA ALA A 211 1.33 -14.02 9.01
C ALA A 211 1.41 -15.53 9.34
N ASP A 212 0.30 -16.14 9.76
CA ASP A 212 0.24 -17.56 10.09
C ASP A 212 -0.25 -18.39 8.89
N LEU A 213 0.70 -18.89 8.10
CA LEU A 213 0.41 -19.76 6.96
C LEU A 213 -0.38 -21.02 7.35
N LYS A 214 -0.13 -21.60 8.53
CA LYS A 214 -0.83 -22.83 8.96
C LYS A 214 -2.32 -22.53 9.17
N MET A 215 -2.64 -21.40 9.81
CA MET A 215 -4.02 -20.95 9.96
C MET A 215 -4.68 -20.64 8.62
N VAL A 216 -3.97 -19.96 7.71
CA VAL A 216 -4.47 -19.71 6.35
C VAL A 216 -4.81 -21.02 5.63
N LYS A 217 -3.92 -22.02 5.70
CA LYS A 217 -4.15 -23.35 5.11
C LYS A 217 -5.34 -24.10 5.71
N MET A 218 -5.66 -23.86 6.98
CA MET A 218 -6.82 -24.46 7.63
C MET A 218 -8.13 -23.79 7.19
N ILE A 219 -8.12 -22.46 7.03
CA ILE A 219 -9.33 -21.66 6.81
C ILE A 219 -9.67 -21.56 5.31
N ALA A 220 -8.70 -21.24 4.44
CA ALA A 220 -8.96 -20.90 3.04
C ALA A 220 -9.76 -21.96 2.27
N PRO A 221 -9.46 -23.27 2.35
CA PRO A 221 -10.19 -24.30 1.59
C PRO A 221 -11.68 -24.42 1.95
N ARG A 222 -12.10 -23.87 3.09
CA ARG A 222 -13.48 -23.94 3.59
C ARG A 222 -14.32 -22.76 3.13
N VAL A 223 -13.67 -21.61 3.00
CA VAL A 223 -14.26 -20.38 2.45
C VAL A 223 -14.66 -20.61 0.98
N THR A 224 -13.76 -21.21 0.20
CA THR A 224 -13.99 -21.61 -1.19
C THR A 224 -15.24 -22.48 -1.38
N ARG A 225 -15.40 -23.54 -0.58
CA ARG A 225 -16.52 -24.49 -0.73
C ARG A 225 -17.89 -23.90 -0.42
N SER A 226 -17.93 -22.85 0.40
CA SER A 226 -19.19 -22.18 0.74
C SER A 226 -19.70 -21.27 -0.38
N ALA A 227 -18.85 -20.87 -1.32
CA ALA A 227 -19.23 -20.04 -2.47
C ALA A 227 -19.93 -20.87 -3.56
N ILE A 228 -19.46 -22.09 -3.80
CA ILE A 228 -19.95 -23.01 -4.86
C ILE A 228 -21.45 -23.39 -4.69
N GLY A 229 -22.02 -23.22 -3.50
CA GLY A 229 -23.44 -23.52 -3.21
C GLY A 229 -24.41 -22.34 -3.38
N ARG A 230 -23.93 -21.11 -3.63
CA ARG A 230 -24.80 -19.93 -3.83
C ARG A 230 -24.96 -19.67 -5.32
N ASN A 231 -26.16 -19.88 -5.85
CA ASN A 231 -26.50 -19.62 -7.26
C ASN A 231 -26.01 -18.23 -7.71
N GLU A 232 -25.06 -18.20 -8.65
CA GLU A 232 -24.32 -17.02 -9.14
C GLU A 232 -25.16 -15.94 -9.84
N LYS A 233 -26.49 -16.05 -9.88
CA LYS A 233 -27.33 -15.20 -10.74
C LYS A 233 -27.77 -13.87 -10.14
N THR A 234 -27.50 -13.55 -8.87
CA THR A 234 -28.15 -12.38 -8.22
C THR A 234 -27.25 -11.25 -7.73
N ASP A 235 -25.92 -11.35 -7.66
CA ASP A 235 -25.10 -10.23 -7.17
C ASP A 235 -24.34 -9.51 -8.30
N SER A 236 -25.09 -8.70 -9.04
CA SER A 236 -24.56 -7.64 -9.90
C SER A 236 -23.71 -6.60 -9.13
N ASN A 237 -23.74 -6.62 -7.79
CA ASN A 237 -23.03 -5.69 -6.90
C ASN A 237 -21.59 -6.10 -6.53
N GLY A 238 -20.94 -6.98 -7.28
CA GLY A 238 -19.48 -7.09 -7.27
C GLY A 238 -18.85 -7.44 -5.91
N VAL A 239 -19.53 -8.27 -5.12
CA VAL A 239 -18.93 -8.87 -3.93
C VAL A 239 -17.73 -9.71 -4.39
N LEU A 240 -16.53 -9.25 -4.05
CA LEU A 240 -15.30 -9.99 -4.29
C LEU A 240 -15.38 -11.32 -3.56
N SER A 241 -14.87 -12.40 -4.15
CA SER A 241 -14.73 -13.64 -3.39
C SER A 241 -13.85 -13.39 -2.17
N ASP A 242 -14.11 -14.06 -1.06
CA ASP A 242 -13.28 -13.88 0.15
C ASP A 242 -11.81 -14.27 -0.10
N ILE A 243 -11.55 -15.14 -1.09
CA ILE A 243 -10.20 -15.45 -1.57
C ILE A 243 -9.60 -14.26 -2.31
N ASP A 244 -10.35 -13.55 -3.15
CA ASP A 244 -9.86 -12.36 -3.85
C ASP A 244 -9.50 -11.21 -2.87
N ASP A 245 -10.28 -11.08 -1.81
CA ASP A 245 -9.98 -10.17 -0.70
C ASP A 245 -8.74 -10.63 0.07
N ALA A 246 -8.64 -11.93 0.39
CA ALA A 246 -7.46 -12.51 1.04
C ALA A 246 -6.18 -12.29 0.23
N VAL A 247 -6.22 -12.48 -1.09
CA VAL A 247 -5.11 -12.16 -2.01
C VAL A 247 -4.73 -10.69 -1.89
N THR A 248 -5.71 -9.79 -1.90
CA THR A 248 -5.47 -8.34 -1.70
C THR A 248 -4.71 -8.07 -0.40
N PHE A 249 -5.11 -8.68 0.71
CA PHE A 249 -4.45 -8.50 2.00
C PHE A 249 -3.06 -9.12 2.03
N ALA A 250 -2.84 -10.28 1.42
CA ALA A 250 -1.52 -10.90 1.36
C ALA A 250 -0.49 -10.01 0.62
N ILE A 251 -0.93 -9.28 -0.41
CA ILE A 251 -0.09 -8.26 -1.08
C ILE A 251 0.21 -7.08 -0.15
N GLN A 252 -0.80 -6.61 0.60
CA GLN A 252 -0.65 -5.49 1.53
C GLN A 252 0.33 -5.83 2.66
N GLU A 253 0.24 -7.03 3.22
CA GLU A 253 1.17 -7.53 4.23
C GLU A 253 2.54 -7.89 3.65
N GLY A 254 2.62 -8.04 2.32
CA GLY A 254 3.82 -8.46 1.64
C GLY A 254 4.24 -9.90 1.97
N SER A 255 3.30 -10.75 2.41
CA SER A 255 3.60 -12.14 2.74
C SER A 255 3.58 -13.01 1.48
N PHE A 256 4.77 -13.20 0.88
CA PHE A 256 4.91 -13.97 -0.36
C PHE A 256 4.44 -15.43 -0.22
N VAL A 257 4.77 -16.09 0.89
CA VAL A 257 4.44 -17.50 1.12
C VAL A 257 2.92 -17.69 1.24
N ILE A 258 2.24 -16.78 1.92
CA ILE A 258 0.77 -16.78 2.03
C ILE A 258 0.16 -16.46 0.67
N LEU A 259 0.71 -15.47 -0.04
CA LEU A 259 0.24 -15.10 -1.36
C LEU A 259 0.32 -16.27 -2.35
N ASP A 260 1.47 -16.95 -2.45
CA ASP A 260 1.63 -18.10 -3.34
C ASP A 260 0.63 -19.21 -3.03
N TYR A 261 0.41 -19.49 -1.74
CA TYR A 261 -0.61 -20.44 -1.33
C TYR A 261 -2.03 -20.02 -1.76
N LEU A 262 -2.43 -18.77 -1.50
CA LEU A 262 -3.76 -18.26 -1.88
C LEU A 262 -3.96 -18.24 -3.40
N VAL A 263 -2.91 -17.93 -4.17
CA VAL A 263 -2.91 -18.02 -5.62
C VAL A 263 -3.13 -19.46 -6.08
N ASN A 264 -2.48 -20.45 -5.46
CA ASN A 264 -2.74 -21.86 -5.76
C ASN A 264 -4.19 -22.25 -5.47
N VAL A 265 -4.74 -21.84 -4.32
CA VAL A 265 -6.15 -22.07 -3.98
C VAL A 265 -7.09 -21.45 -5.02
N ARG A 266 -6.81 -20.22 -5.46
CA ARG A 266 -7.59 -19.55 -6.51
C ARG A 266 -7.49 -20.27 -7.86
N ILE A 267 -6.34 -20.84 -8.21
CA ILE A 267 -6.19 -21.66 -9.43
C ILE A 267 -7.04 -22.93 -9.36
N GLU A 268 -7.10 -23.56 -8.19
CA GLU A 268 -7.89 -24.77 -7.97
C GLU A 268 -9.40 -24.53 -8.07
N GLU A 269 -9.88 -23.33 -7.74
CA GLU A 269 -11.30 -22.93 -7.89
C GLU A 269 -11.76 -22.90 -9.34
N ARG A 270 -10.86 -22.61 -10.29
CA ARG A 270 -11.14 -22.50 -11.74
C ARG A 270 -12.17 -21.44 -12.15
N ASP A 271 -12.70 -20.63 -11.22
CA ASP A 271 -13.58 -19.52 -11.56
C ASP A 271 -12.80 -18.37 -12.21
N ASN A 272 -13.44 -17.68 -13.14
CA ASN A 272 -12.85 -16.53 -13.80
C ASN A 272 -12.56 -15.39 -12.81
N ILE A 273 -11.46 -14.70 -13.02
CA ILE A 273 -11.06 -13.51 -12.27
C ILE A 273 -11.45 -12.30 -13.11
N ARG A 274 -12.19 -11.37 -12.50
CA ARG A 274 -12.49 -10.08 -13.11
C ARG A 274 -11.19 -9.33 -13.41
N TYR A 275 -11.04 -8.88 -14.63
CA TYR A 275 -9.88 -8.10 -15.08
C TYR A 275 -9.55 -6.91 -14.16
N SER A 276 -10.58 -6.16 -13.73
CA SER A 276 -10.42 -5.01 -12.83
C SER A 276 -9.84 -5.37 -11.45
N GLN A 277 -10.08 -6.59 -10.96
CA GLN A 277 -9.51 -7.07 -9.71
C GLN A 277 -8.06 -7.52 -9.90
N PHE A 278 -7.80 -8.25 -10.99
CA PHE A 278 -6.44 -8.65 -11.37
C PHE A 278 -5.50 -7.43 -11.52
N ASP A 279 -5.98 -6.36 -12.18
CA ASP A 279 -5.23 -5.10 -12.32
C ASP A 279 -4.92 -4.44 -10.98
N LYS A 280 -5.88 -4.43 -10.05
CA LYS A 280 -5.66 -3.90 -8.69
C LYS A 280 -4.57 -4.68 -7.97
N TRP A 281 -4.49 -6.00 -8.14
CA TRP A 281 -3.40 -6.81 -7.59
C TRP A 281 -2.07 -6.51 -8.25
N LEU A 282 -2.05 -6.45 -9.57
CA LEU A 282 -0.85 -6.15 -10.36
C LEU A 282 -0.25 -4.79 -9.94
N TYR A 283 -1.08 -3.75 -9.90
CA TYR A 283 -0.68 -2.42 -9.45
C TYR A 283 -0.10 -2.42 -8.03
N ARG A 284 -0.76 -3.12 -7.09
CA ARG A 284 -0.30 -3.22 -5.70
C ARG A 284 1.02 -3.99 -5.59
N ALA A 285 1.18 -5.09 -6.32
CA ALA A 285 2.40 -5.89 -6.33
C ALA A 285 3.60 -5.08 -6.86
N ILE A 286 3.38 -4.31 -7.93
CA ILE A 286 4.39 -3.44 -8.53
C ILE A 286 4.79 -2.30 -7.59
N ARG A 287 3.81 -1.64 -6.94
CA ARG A 287 4.09 -0.60 -5.94
C ARG A 287 4.94 -1.13 -4.77
N ARG A 288 4.90 -2.43 -4.49
CA ARG A 288 5.73 -3.06 -3.44
C ARG A 288 7.16 -3.37 -3.89
N LYS A 289 7.50 -3.18 -5.18
CA LYS A 289 8.82 -3.47 -5.76
C LYS A 289 9.32 -4.89 -5.45
N ARG A 290 8.41 -5.89 -5.59
CA ARG A 290 8.71 -7.31 -5.33
C ARG A 290 8.41 -8.18 -6.57
N PRO A 291 9.41 -8.43 -7.43
CA PRO A 291 9.25 -9.21 -8.67
C PRO A 291 8.74 -10.64 -8.45
N THR A 292 9.05 -11.23 -7.30
CA THR A 292 8.55 -12.57 -6.93
C THR A 292 7.02 -12.59 -6.81
N MET A 293 6.41 -11.55 -6.23
CA MET A 293 4.95 -11.43 -6.16
C MET A 293 4.33 -11.32 -7.55
N LEU A 294 4.96 -10.53 -8.43
CA LEU A 294 4.51 -10.38 -9.81
C LEU A 294 4.52 -11.72 -10.56
N LYS A 295 5.61 -12.50 -10.45
CA LYS A 295 5.69 -13.85 -11.04
C LYS A 295 4.56 -14.77 -10.54
N THR A 296 4.21 -14.66 -9.26
CA THR A 296 3.14 -15.46 -8.66
C THR A 296 1.78 -15.09 -9.24
N PHE A 297 1.49 -13.79 -9.37
CA PHE A 297 0.24 -13.32 -9.95
C PHE A 297 0.06 -13.71 -11.41
N LEU A 298 1.13 -13.69 -12.19
CA LEU A 298 1.06 -14.00 -13.61
C LEU A 298 0.69 -15.46 -13.86
N ARG A 299 0.78 -16.35 -12.85
CA ARG A 299 0.22 -17.71 -12.91
C ARG A 299 -1.31 -17.69 -13.05
N LEU A 300 -2.00 -16.66 -12.55
CA LEU A 300 -3.46 -16.48 -12.66
C LEU A 300 -3.90 -15.93 -14.02
N HIS A 301 -2.98 -15.55 -14.91
CA HIS A 301 -3.32 -14.89 -16.17
C HIS A 301 -4.31 -15.69 -17.03
N HIS A 302 -4.21 -17.02 -17.01
CA HIS A 302 -5.11 -17.92 -17.75
C HIS A 302 -6.55 -17.95 -17.21
N LEU A 303 -6.79 -17.47 -15.99
CA LEU A 303 -8.10 -17.41 -15.34
C LEU A 303 -8.75 -16.04 -15.47
N VAL A 304 -8.06 -15.06 -16.06
CA VAL A 304 -8.62 -13.72 -16.23
C VAL A 304 -9.68 -13.79 -17.33
N GLU A 305 -10.91 -13.44 -16.96
CA GLU A 305 -12.09 -13.49 -17.81
C GLU A 305 -11.79 -12.75 -19.12
N GLU A 306 -11.78 -13.50 -20.22
CA GLU A 306 -11.34 -13.14 -21.57
C GLU A 306 -10.53 -11.84 -21.66
N TYR A 307 -9.21 -12.01 -21.80
CA TYR A 307 -8.25 -11.00 -22.26
C TYR A 307 -8.57 -10.57 -23.72
N ARG A 308 -9.82 -10.20 -24.02
CA ARG A 308 -10.34 -9.77 -25.32
C ARG A 308 -9.82 -8.37 -25.61
N GLY A 309 -8.55 -8.32 -25.99
CA GLY A 309 -8.05 -7.36 -26.98
C GLY A 309 -7.68 -5.96 -26.49
N SER A 310 -7.69 -5.70 -25.19
CA SER A 310 -7.22 -4.44 -24.63
C SER A 310 -6.81 -4.69 -23.20
N ILE A 311 -5.52 -4.58 -22.90
CA ILE A 311 -5.16 -4.15 -21.56
C ILE A 311 -5.82 -2.78 -21.43
N GLY A 312 -6.86 -2.67 -20.61
CA GLY A 312 -7.48 -1.38 -20.34
C GLY A 312 -6.43 -0.37 -19.86
N GLY A 313 -6.79 0.92 -19.78
CA GLY A 313 -5.87 2.00 -19.40
C GLY A 313 -5.08 1.77 -18.09
N SER A 314 -5.52 0.84 -17.23
CA SER A 314 -4.81 0.36 -16.04
C SER A 314 -3.42 -0.23 -16.31
N GLY A 315 -3.24 -1.12 -17.29
CA GLY A 315 -1.94 -1.72 -17.53
C GLY A 315 -0.97 -0.79 -18.25
N GLU A 316 -1.47 0.17 -19.05
CA GLU A 316 -0.68 1.31 -19.52
C GLU A 316 -0.18 2.14 -18.34
N VAL A 317 -1.07 2.55 -17.42
CA VAL A 317 -0.71 3.32 -16.21
C VAL A 317 0.33 2.57 -15.37
N ILE A 318 0.17 1.26 -15.20
CA ILE A 318 1.10 0.40 -14.48
C ILE A 318 2.47 0.36 -15.16
N PHE A 319 2.51 0.15 -16.47
CA PHE A 319 3.75 0.10 -17.24
C PHE A 319 4.50 1.43 -17.22
N ARG A 320 3.80 2.53 -17.48
CA ARG A 320 4.33 3.90 -17.38
C ARG A 320 4.91 4.18 -16.00
N LYS A 321 4.19 3.79 -14.96
CA LYS A 321 4.66 3.93 -13.58
C LYS A 321 5.93 3.12 -13.32
N MET A 322 6.04 1.90 -13.82
CA MET A 322 7.27 1.11 -13.69
C MET A 322 8.45 1.75 -14.42
N CYS A 323 8.23 2.30 -15.62
CA CYS A 323 9.25 3.05 -16.35
C CYS A 323 9.71 4.27 -15.54
N MET A 324 8.79 5.06 -15.00
CA MET A 324 9.12 6.23 -14.16
C MET A 324 9.82 5.84 -12.85
N ASP A 325 9.37 4.78 -12.19
CA ASP A 325 9.84 4.38 -10.86
C ASP A 325 11.21 3.67 -10.88
N GLY A 326 11.80 3.42 -12.06
CA GLY A 326 13.11 2.80 -12.15
C GLY A 326 13.11 1.28 -11.98
N ASP A 327 11.97 0.59 -12.15
CA ASP A 327 11.80 -0.82 -11.74
C ASP A 327 12.07 -1.82 -12.89
N VAL A 328 13.36 -2.00 -13.21
CA VAL A 328 13.83 -2.91 -14.29
C VAL A 328 13.39 -4.35 -14.06
N ASP A 329 13.40 -4.83 -12.82
CA ASP A 329 13.09 -6.22 -12.51
C ASP A 329 11.61 -6.55 -12.74
N ASN A 330 10.69 -5.66 -12.35
CA ASN A 330 9.27 -5.84 -12.63
C ASN A 330 8.96 -5.68 -14.12
N LEU A 331 9.59 -4.73 -14.81
CA LEU A 331 9.44 -4.55 -16.26
C LEU A 331 9.88 -5.80 -17.03
N SER A 332 11.08 -6.30 -16.74
CA SER A 332 11.62 -7.51 -17.37
C SER A 332 10.74 -8.73 -17.12
N THR A 333 10.18 -8.84 -15.92
CA THR A 333 9.24 -9.90 -15.55
C THR A 333 7.92 -9.80 -16.32
N LEU A 334 7.33 -8.60 -16.41
CA LEU A 334 6.05 -8.37 -17.08
C LEU A 334 6.10 -8.76 -18.58
N VAL A 335 7.16 -8.35 -19.29
CA VAL A 335 7.30 -8.64 -20.73
C VAL A 335 7.67 -10.09 -21.01
N ARG A 336 8.56 -10.70 -20.20
CA ARG A 336 8.90 -12.14 -20.34
C ARG A 336 7.68 -13.04 -20.22
N LEU A 337 6.68 -12.61 -19.45
CA LEU A 337 5.48 -13.39 -19.14
C LEU A 337 4.33 -13.21 -20.15
N GLN A 338 4.65 -12.83 -21.39
CA GLN A 338 3.77 -12.90 -22.57
C GLN A 338 2.63 -11.87 -22.63
N MET A 339 3.00 -10.59 -22.55
CA MET A 339 2.37 -9.60 -23.44
C MET A 339 2.93 -9.83 -24.85
N LYS A 340 2.56 -10.97 -25.45
CA LYS A 340 3.32 -11.69 -26.48
C LYS A 340 3.43 -10.98 -27.84
N ASP A 341 2.86 -9.80 -27.94
CA ASP A 341 3.17 -8.88 -29.01
C ASP A 341 3.24 -7.47 -28.42
N PRO A 342 4.45 -6.90 -28.20
CA PRO A 342 4.59 -5.49 -27.87
C PRO A 342 3.98 -4.55 -28.94
N LYS A 343 3.58 -5.06 -30.10
CA LYS A 343 2.88 -4.31 -31.15
C LYS A 343 1.36 -4.45 -31.06
N ALA A 344 0.83 -5.39 -30.26
CA ALA A 344 -0.60 -5.61 -30.13
C ALA A 344 -1.23 -4.58 -29.17
N ARG A 345 -1.65 -3.46 -29.78
CA ARG A 345 -2.80 -2.65 -29.34
C ARG A 345 -2.73 -1.99 -27.97
N LEU A 346 -1.58 -1.43 -27.61
CA LEU A 346 -1.51 -0.55 -26.45
C LEU A 346 -1.13 0.88 -26.83
N PRO A 347 -1.70 1.90 -26.18
CA PRO A 347 -1.29 3.30 -26.37
C PRO A 347 0.08 3.55 -25.71
N TRP A 348 1.11 2.85 -26.15
CA TRP A 348 2.47 2.90 -25.61
C TRP A 348 3.29 4.13 -26.06
N SER A 349 2.59 5.21 -26.39
CA SER A 349 3.13 6.46 -26.90
C SER A 349 4.09 7.16 -25.94
N SER A 350 3.92 6.92 -24.64
CA SER A 350 4.58 7.61 -23.53
C SER A 350 5.67 6.78 -22.83
N ALA A 351 5.79 5.48 -23.12
CA ALA A 351 6.74 4.58 -22.47
C ALA A 351 8.21 5.02 -22.58
N VAL A 352 8.64 5.37 -23.81
CA VAL A 352 10.02 5.84 -24.05
C VAL A 352 10.24 7.18 -23.35
N LEU A 353 9.25 8.07 -23.38
CA LEU A 353 9.33 9.36 -22.70
C LEU A 353 9.42 9.20 -21.17
N ASP A 354 8.62 8.31 -20.59
CA ASP A 354 8.62 8.03 -19.16
C ASP A 354 9.94 7.35 -18.73
N ALA A 355 10.51 6.49 -19.57
CA ALA A 355 11.85 5.92 -19.37
C ALA A 355 12.94 7.00 -19.40
N VAL A 356 12.87 7.95 -20.33
CA VAL A 356 13.79 9.11 -20.36
C VAL A 356 13.61 9.96 -19.09
N LYS A 357 12.37 10.23 -18.68
CA LYS A 357 12.05 10.99 -17.45
C LYS A 357 12.60 10.33 -16.19
N SER A 358 12.63 8.99 -16.14
CA SER A 358 13.19 8.24 -15.02
C SER A 358 14.70 8.42 -14.82
N ARG A 359 15.40 8.95 -15.84
CA ARG A 359 16.87 9.03 -15.91
C ARG A 359 17.56 7.69 -15.63
N ASN A 360 16.93 6.58 -16.01
CA ASN A 360 17.52 5.23 -15.91
C ASN A 360 17.85 4.68 -17.31
N PRO A 361 19.14 4.69 -17.73
CA PRO A 361 19.56 4.19 -19.03
C PRO A 361 19.22 2.72 -19.28
N GLU A 362 19.20 1.89 -18.24
CA GLU A 362 18.88 0.46 -18.36
C GLU A 362 17.43 0.25 -18.77
N ILE A 363 16.51 1.02 -18.18
CA ILE A 363 15.08 0.98 -18.57
C ILE A 363 14.91 1.48 -19.98
N LEU A 364 15.53 2.61 -20.32
CA LEU A 364 15.41 3.15 -21.66
C LEU A 364 15.93 2.16 -22.71
N LYS A 365 17.13 1.61 -22.49
CA LYS A 365 17.71 0.59 -23.36
C LYS A 365 16.76 -0.61 -23.47
N TRP A 366 16.23 -1.08 -22.35
CA TRP A 366 15.32 -2.21 -22.32
C TRP A 366 14.01 -1.95 -23.08
N VAL A 367 13.43 -0.75 -22.93
CA VAL A 367 12.23 -0.33 -23.67
C VAL A 367 12.53 -0.29 -25.17
N LEU A 368 13.68 0.25 -25.58
CA LEU A 368 14.10 0.31 -26.98
C LEU A 368 14.39 -1.08 -27.56
N ASP A 369 15.08 -1.96 -26.81
CA ASP A 369 15.33 -3.36 -27.16
C ASP A 369 14.03 -4.16 -27.35
N SER A 370 12.97 -3.76 -26.65
CA SER A 370 11.63 -4.35 -26.78
C SER A 370 10.89 -3.90 -28.05
N GLY A 371 11.53 -3.13 -28.93
CA GLY A 371 11.01 -2.71 -30.23
C GLY A 371 10.16 -1.44 -30.20
N PHE A 372 10.18 -0.69 -29.09
CA PHE A 372 9.50 0.61 -29.01
C PHE A 372 10.21 1.62 -29.90
N HIS A 373 9.42 2.44 -30.58
CA HIS A 373 9.97 3.44 -31.48
C HIS A 373 10.68 4.54 -30.67
N PRO A 374 11.95 4.89 -30.96
CA PRO A 374 12.72 5.86 -30.16
C PRO A 374 12.13 7.28 -30.13
N ASP A 375 11.43 7.71 -31.19
CA ASP A 375 10.68 8.98 -31.23
C ASP A 375 9.32 8.94 -30.48
N GLY A 376 8.96 7.81 -29.85
CA GLY A 376 7.63 7.54 -29.33
C GLY A 376 6.60 7.27 -30.43
N GLN A 377 5.33 7.62 -30.23
CA GLN A 377 4.24 7.26 -31.15
C GLN A 377 4.42 7.85 -32.56
N ARG A 378 4.57 6.97 -33.56
CA ARG A 378 4.43 7.30 -34.97
C ARG A 378 2.98 7.04 -35.42
N ARG A 379 2.17 8.10 -35.45
CA ARG A 379 0.84 8.21 -36.13
C ARG A 379 -0.32 7.49 -35.43
N TYR A 380 -1.38 8.25 -35.11
CA TYR A 380 -2.79 8.03 -35.52
C TYR A 380 -3.82 8.81 -34.67
N THR A 381 -3.45 9.38 -33.51
CA THR A 381 -4.37 10.21 -32.72
C THR A 381 -4.25 11.69 -33.12
N ARG A 382 -5.31 12.23 -33.73
CA ARG A 382 -5.45 13.65 -34.15
C ARG A 382 -5.53 14.64 -32.97
N VAL A 383 -5.47 14.17 -31.74
CA VAL A 383 -5.50 14.99 -30.53
C VAL A 383 -4.08 15.00 -29.95
N MET A 384 -3.26 15.92 -30.45
CA MET A 384 -1.98 16.21 -29.80
C MET A 384 -2.26 17.08 -28.59
N ASP A 385 -2.06 16.50 -27.41
CA ASP A 385 -1.95 17.26 -26.17
C ASP A 385 -0.77 18.25 -26.30
N SER A 386 -0.95 19.49 -25.87
CA SER A 386 -0.05 20.62 -26.17
C SER A 386 1.32 20.54 -25.49
N SER A 387 1.56 19.54 -24.64
CA SER A 387 2.85 19.23 -24.00
C SER A 387 3.75 18.40 -24.94
N ASN A 388 4.16 19.04 -26.05
CA ASN A 388 4.84 18.48 -27.24
C ASN A 388 6.28 17.93 -27.03
N PHE A 389 6.66 17.44 -25.86
CA PHE A 389 8.00 16.89 -25.68
C PHE A 389 8.10 15.45 -26.17
N ARG A 390 8.81 15.27 -27.28
CA ARG A 390 9.28 13.97 -27.77
C ARG A 390 10.37 13.42 -26.83
N PRO A 391 10.60 12.10 -26.77
CA PRO A 391 11.63 11.52 -25.91
C PRO A 391 13.02 12.16 -26.09
N LEU A 392 13.41 12.42 -27.35
CA LEU A 392 14.66 13.09 -27.69
C LEU A 392 14.68 14.55 -27.23
N GLY A 393 13.59 15.29 -27.48
CA GLY A 393 13.42 16.65 -26.99
C GLY A 393 13.52 16.72 -25.46
N TRP A 394 12.93 15.77 -24.72
CA TRP A 394 13.01 15.73 -23.25
C TRP A 394 14.39 15.35 -22.73
N ALA A 395 15.13 14.50 -23.43
CA ALA A 395 16.51 14.16 -23.07
C ALA A 395 17.44 15.39 -23.16
N ILE A 396 17.11 16.35 -24.03
CA ILE A 396 17.89 17.56 -24.30
C ILE A 396 17.38 18.75 -23.48
N HIS A 397 16.06 18.96 -23.43
CA HIS A 397 15.42 20.09 -22.78
C HIS A 397 15.45 19.94 -21.28
N LYS A 398 16.04 20.93 -20.59
CA LYS A 398 16.20 20.93 -19.14
C LYS A 398 15.87 22.31 -18.58
N GLU A 399 15.48 22.35 -17.31
CA GLU A 399 15.19 23.60 -16.61
C GLU A 399 16.39 24.55 -16.65
N GLU A 400 16.13 25.86 -16.62
CA GLU A 400 17.18 26.86 -16.70
C GLU A 400 18.17 26.72 -15.54
N GLY A 401 19.47 26.69 -15.85
CA GLY A 401 20.54 26.43 -14.87
C GLY A 401 20.90 24.94 -14.70
N TYR A 402 20.20 24.02 -15.37
CA TYR A 402 20.56 22.61 -15.34
C TYR A 402 21.80 22.30 -16.19
N VAL A 403 22.76 21.56 -15.62
CA VAL A 403 23.96 21.08 -16.32
C VAL A 403 23.81 19.58 -16.60
N PRO A 404 23.76 19.16 -17.89
CA PRO A 404 23.67 17.74 -18.24
C PRO A 404 24.85 16.94 -17.68
N ASP A 405 24.55 15.80 -17.06
CA ASP A 405 25.56 14.92 -16.49
C ASP A 405 25.86 13.70 -17.38
N SER A 406 26.64 12.76 -16.85
CA SER A 406 26.99 11.52 -17.56
C SER A 406 25.77 10.65 -17.92
N VAL A 407 24.71 10.66 -17.11
CA VAL A 407 23.50 9.86 -17.33
C VAL A 407 22.70 10.43 -18.50
N ASP A 408 22.57 11.75 -18.59
CA ASP A 408 21.89 12.41 -19.71
C ASP A 408 22.62 12.13 -21.03
N ARG A 409 23.96 12.12 -21.02
CA ARG A 409 24.77 11.74 -22.18
C ARG A 409 24.52 10.29 -22.60
N ILE A 410 24.41 9.36 -21.66
CA ILE A 410 24.12 7.95 -21.97
C ILE A 410 22.71 7.82 -22.56
N ILE A 411 21.71 8.47 -21.98
CA ILE A 411 20.32 8.46 -22.47
C ILE A 411 20.24 9.01 -23.89
N LEU A 412 20.88 10.15 -24.14
CA LEU A 412 20.91 10.75 -25.46
C LEU A 412 21.61 9.82 -26.47
N ARG A 413 22.75 9.22 -26.10
CA ARG A 413 23.43 8.22 -26.94
C ARG A 413 22.53 7.03 -27.29
N LEU A 414 21.80 6.50 -26.31
CA LEU A 414 20.85 5.42 -26.53
C LEU A 414 19.75 5.84 -27.51
N LEU A 415 19.11 7.00 -27.33
CA LEU A 415 18.06 7.43 -28.27
C LEU A 415 18.60 7.55 -29.71
N LEU A 416 19.78 8.16 -29.87
CA LEU A 416 20.39 8.34 -31.20
C LEU A 416 20.82 7.00 -31.81
N SER A 417 21.32 6.04 -31.02
CA SER A 417 21.76 4.73 -31.53
C SER A 417 20.60 3.88 -32.03
N TYR A 418 19.39 4.08 -31.51
CA TYR A 418 18.18 3.41 -32.02
C TYR A 418 17.48 4.23 -33.12
N GLY A 419 18.02 5.37 -33.52
CA GLY A 419 17.54 6.18 -34.64
C GLY A 419 16.51 7.26 -34.28
N ALA A 420 16.51 7.77 -33.04
CA ALA A 420 15.72 8.95 -32.68
C ALA A 420 16.14 10.16 -33.53
N ASN A 421 15.16 10.87 -34.10
CA ASN A 421 15.42 12.05 -34.92
C ASN A 421 14.36 13.16 -34.80
N ASP A 422 13.34 12.98 -33.95
CA ASP A 422 12.29 13.95 -33.71
C ASP A 422 12.55 14.74 -32.41
N PHE A 423 13.05 15.96 -32.55
CA PHE A 423 13.46 16.82 -31.44
C PHE A 423 12.29 17.57 -30.80
N GLY A 424 11.10 17.57 -31.43
CA GLY A 424 10.03 18.51 -31.09
C GLY A 424 10.30 19.91 -31.68
N ARG A 425 9.92 20.99 -30.98
CA ARG A 425 10.12 22.38 -31.43
C ARG A 425 11.06 23.16 -30.51
N ASN A 426 11.83 24.09 -31.12
CA ASN A 426 12.70 25.12 -30.53
C ASN A 426 13.68 24.67 -29.42
N MET A 427 14.83 24.12 -29.81
CA MET A 427 15.97 23.99 -28.88
C MET A 427 16.64 25.35 -28.65
N LYS A 428 17.10 25.62 -27.42
CA LYS A 428 18.02 26.73 -27.10
C LYS A 428 19.42 26.42 -27.65
N GLN A 429 20.26 27.45 -27.82
CA GLN A 429 21.64 27.25 -28.31
C GLN A 429 22.47 26.35 -27.40
N SER A 430 22.29 26.43 -26.08
CA SER A 430 22.97 25.57 -25.10
C SER A 430 22.55 24.09 -25.23
N GLU A 431 21.25 23.84 -25.42
CA GLU A 431 20.66 22.53 -25.68
C GLU A 431 21.19 21.93 -26.98
N TYR A 432 21.25 22.75 -28.03
CA TYR A 432 21.84 22.36 -29.32
C TYR A 432 23.32 22.02 -29.21
N ARG A 433 24.10 22.80 -28.46
CA ARG A 433 25.52 22.52 -28.21
C ARG A 433 25.68 21.17 -27.51
N PHE A 434 24.93 20.92 -26.45
CA PHE A 434 24.95 19.62 -25.76
C PHE A 434 24.63 18.46 -26.70
N PHE A 435 23.57 18.61 -27.51
CA PHE A 435 23.17 17.60 -28.48
C PHE A 435 24.26 17.33 -29.54
N SER A 436 24.77 18.39 -30.17
CA SER A 436 25.78 18.29 -31.22
C SER A 436 27.08 17.69 -30.70
N GLU A 437 27.53 18.04 -29.50
CA GLU A 437 28.69 17.40 -28.85
C GLU A 437 28.51 15.89 -28.73
N VAL A 438 27.36 15.44 -28.23
CA VAL A 438 27.08 14.01 -28.05
C VAL A 438 27.02 13.30 -29.40
N ALA A 439 26.30 13.87 -30.38
CA ALA A 439 26.19 13.27 -31.70
C ALA A 439 27.53 13.25 -32.47
N ILE A 440 28.36 14.30 -32.40
CA ILE A 440 29.73 14.29 -32.96
C ILE A 440 30.55 13.20 -32.29
N SER A 441 30.44 13.04 -30.95
CA SER A 441 31.16 11.98 -30.22
C SER A 441 30.75 10.57 -30.63
N MET A 442 29.55 10.40 -31.21
CA MET A 442 29.06 9.14 -31.78
C MET A 442 29.41 8.97 -33.27
N GLY A 443 30.08 9.94 -33.90
CA GLY A 443 30.50 9.88 -35.30
C GLY A 443 29.49 10.43 -36.31
N PHE A 444 28.43 11.12 -35.88
CA PHE A 444 27.51 11.80 -36.81
C PHE A 444 28.23 13.00 -37.46
N ARG A 445 28.43 12.95 -38.79
CA ARG A 445 29.24 13.95 -39.53
C ARG A 445 28.44 15.11 -40.13
N ASN A 446 27.13 14.97 -40.30
CA ASN A 446 26.28 15.93 -41.01
C ASN A 446 25.35 16.71 -40.07
N ILE A 447 25.88 17.12 -38.91
CA ILE A 447 25.15 17.98 -37.97
C ILE A 447 25.12 19.39 -38.55
N PRO A 448 23.94 20.02 -38.71
CA PRO A 448 23.86 21.42 -39.10
C PRO A 448 24.72 22.30 -38.17
N THR A 449 24.97 23.55 -38.55
CA THR A 449 25.42 24.52 -37.54
C THR A 449 24.21 25.06 -36.78
N TRP A 450 24.44 25.74 -35.67
CA TRP A 450 23.36 26.40 -34.93
C TRP A 450 22.61 27.40 -35.82
N GLU A 451 23.33 28.17 -36.63
CA GLU A 451 22.76 29.17 -37.55
C GLU A 451 21.82 28.50 -38.57
N VAL A 452 22.25 27.38 -39.14
CA VAL A 452 21.42 26.60 -40.06
C VAL A 452 20.19 26.02 -39.35
N TYR A 453 20.33 25.58 -38.09
CA TYR A 453 19.21 25.07 -37.30
C TYR A 453 18.23 26.19 -36.87
N SER A 454 18.72 27.39 -36.55
CA SER A 454 17.89 28.51 -36.10
C SER A 454 17.15 29.21 -37.25
N ASP A 455 17.78 29.29 -38.42
CA ASP A 455 17.24 30.01 -39.60
C ASP A 455 16.20 29.19 -40.32
N TYR A 456 16.44 27.89 -40.45
CA TYR A 456 15.42 27.00 -40.91
C TYR A 456 14.55 26.63 -39.72
N ASN A 457 13.30 27.02 -39.75
CA ASN A 457 12.25 26.43 -38.92
C ASN A 457 12.05 24.94 -39.35
N ILE A 458 13.13 24.13 -39.34
CA ILE A 458 13.18 22.72 -39.72
C ILE A 458 12.11 22.05 -38.90
N LYS A 459 11.08 21.59 -39.60
CA LYS A 459 9.90 20.93 -39.05
C LYS A 459 10.32 19.71 -38.26
N SER A 460 10.56 19.88 -36.95
CA SER A 460 10.75 18.89 -35.86
C SER A 460 11.64 17.66 -36.11
N ARG A 461 12.19 17.45 -37.31
CA ARG A 461 12.80 16.19 -37.76
C ARG A 461 14.07 16.44 -38.53
N TRP A 462 15.09 15.70 -38.17
CA TRP A 462 16.37 15.71 -38.85
C TRP A 462 16.51 14.45 -39.71
N PRO A 463 16.87 14.57 -41.01
CA PRO A 463 17.23 13.41 -41.82
C PRO A 463 18.56 12.82 -41.34
N MET A 464 18.51 11.90 -40.37
CA MET A 464 19.66 11.07 -40.04
C MET A 464 19.92 10.09 -41.19
N ARG A 465 21.06 10.27 -41.87
CA ARG A 465 21.75 9.18 -42.56
C ARG A 465 23.00 8.85 -41.75
N SER A 466 22.98 7.78 -40.96
CA SER A 466 24.22 7.25 -40.40
C SER A 466 25.04 6.65 -41.55
N THR A 467 26.29 7.08 -41.69
CA THR A 467 27.27 6.40 -42.55
C THR A 467 27.89 5.17 -41.88
N LEU A 468 27.36 4.77 -40.72
CA LEU A 468 27.62 3.46 -40.11
C LEU A 468 26.84 2.39 -40.90
N SER A 469 27.37 2.04 -42.07
CA SER A 469 27.09 0.78 -42.75
C SER A 469 28.34 -0.10 -42.61
N ASP A 470 28.10 -1.29 -42.05
CA ASP A 470 28.97 -2.41 -41.64
C ASP A 470 29.67 -2.30 -40.27
#